data_AF-A0A4U5W6M6-F1
#
_entry.id   AF-A0A4U5W6M6-F1
#
_cell.length_a   1.000
_cell.length_b   1.000
_cell.length_c   1.000
_cell.angle_alpha   90.00
_cell.angle_beta   90.00
_cell.angle_gamma   90.00
#
_symmetry.space_group_name_H-M   'P 1'
#
loop_
_entity.id
_entity.type
_entity.pdbx_description
1 polymer ?
#
loop_
_entity_poly.entity_id
_entity_poly.type
_entity_poly.pdbx_seq_one_letter_code
_entity_poly.pdbx_strand_id
1 'polypeptide(L)'
;MKRTRAIELVEAMLHRLDGPQEWPLHLVRQVWLFGSFARGATEPHDVDVAVRFERDERMKQAIVQAIFSGGNPYAPLRRALAGSSRGLQFQFEDAAREQLEAEGTVMLPLWQRRDSLTEALGVLHAIAEDPEAGRAERHDMIDAFEGLDRHIPRPIRAQLIEWQQQEAITISRVQLSDAPDDTELLATPDMRWTFHRWNDDSPLRRAALAGLALMNELKVELDDVELAGQRLPTPRRLAGHRSEPRWWINWKWQGYQSIPYCVAHGDGWLEVVQPTRTRPLNALVIKPGPKAAVFRA
;
A
#
# COMPACT_ATOMS: atom_id res chain seq x y z
N MET A 1 -6.79 17.41 12.02
CA MET A 1 -6.85 17.09 13.47
C MET A 1 -6.15 18.22 14.22
N LYS A 2 -6.57 18.59 15.44
CA LYS A 2 -5.87 19.65 16.19
C LYS A 2 -4.53 19.14 16.74
N ARG A 3 -3.50 19.99 16.84
CA ARG A 3 -2.19 19.65 17.41
C ARG A 3 -2.26 19.01 18.80
N THR A 4 -3.12 19.50 19.70
CA THR A 4 -3.33 18.90 21.04
C THR A 4 -3.69 17.42 20.94
N ARG A 5 -4.58 17.07 19.99
CA ARG A 5 -4.96 15.67 19.77
C ARG A 5 -3.80 14.84 19.19
N ALA A 6 -2.97 15.45 18.34
CA ALA A 6 -1.77 14.80 17.82
C ALA A 6 -0.79 14.45 18.96
N ILE A 7 -0.57 15.37 19.90
CA ILE A 7 0.26 15.16 21.09
C ILE A 7 -0.29 14.01 21.93
N GLU A 8 -1.57 14.04 22.30
CA GLU A 8 -2.22 12.95 23.07
C GLU A 8 -2.05 11.57 22.43
N LEU A 9 -2.12 11.49 21.09
CA LEU A 9 -1.94 10.23 20.35
C LEU A 9 -0.52 9.69 20.49
N VAL A 10 0.48 10.57 20.42
CA VAL A 10 1.90 10.20 20.55
C VAL A 10 2.23 9.86 22.00
N GLU A 11 1.76 10.64 22.98
CA GLU A 11 1.90 10.31 24.40
C GLU A 11 1.33 8.93 24.72
N ALA A 12 0.12 8.64 24.25
CA ALA A 12 -0.50 7.33 24.45
C ALA A 12 0.31 6.18 23.81
N MET A 13 0.98 6.44 22.68
CA MET A 13 1.89 5.48 22.07
C MET A 13 3.16 5.29 22.91
N LEU A 14 3.76 6.36 23.42
CA LEU A 14 4.93 6.31 24.29
C LEU A 14 4.64 5.58 25.60
N HIS A 15 3.49 5.84 26.23
CA HIS A 15 3.05 5.09 27.42
C HIS A 15 2.91 3.59 27.15
N ARG A 16 2.47 3.18 25.95
CA ARG A 16 2.42 1.76 25.58
C ARG A 16 3.81 1.17 25.39
N LEU A 17 4.74 1.94 24.83
CA LEU A 17 6.15 1.54 24.67
C LEU A 17 6.90 1.46 26.00
N ASP A 18 6.52 2.25 27.00
CA ASP A 18 7.08 2.19 28.37
C ASP A 18 6.46 1.09 29.23
N GLY A 19 5.24 0.68 28.90
CA GLY A 19 4.50 -0.38 29.59
C GLY A 19 5.08 -1.79 29.40
N PRO A 20 4.29 -2.83 29.74
CA PRO A 20 4.71 -4.23 29.61
C PRO A 20 5.24 -4.54 28.20
N GLN A 21 6.47 -5.04 28.14
CA GLN A 21 7.18 -5.39 26.90
C GLN A 21 6.67 -6.73 26.33
N GLU A 22 5.36 -6.83 26.15
CA GLU A 22 4.74 -8.00 25.54
C GLU A 22 4.96 -8.00 24.02
N TRP A 23 4.75 -9.15 23.39
CA TRP A 23 4.75 -9.21 21.94
C TRP A 23 3.57 -8.39 21.37
N PRO A 24 3.77 -7.54 20.34
CA PRO A 24 4.99 -7.33 19.56
C PRO A 24 5.85 -6.11 19.99
N LEU A 25 5.52 -5.42 21.08
CA LEU A 25 6.19 -4.18 21.48
C LEU A 25 7.67 -4.37 21.83
N HIS A 26 8.05 -5.51 22.42
CA HIS A 26 9.47 -5.79 22.71
C HIS A 26 10.37 -5.88 21.47
N LEU A 27 9.79 -6.00 20.27
CA LEU A 27 10.52 -6.01 19.01
C LEU A 27 10.91 -4.59 18.58
N VAL A 28 10.22 -3.55 19.07
CA VAL A 28 10.47 -2.16 18.68
C VAL A 28 11.82 -1.70 19.22
N ARG A 29 12.59 -1.04 18.35
CA ARG A 29 13.94 -0.58 18.65
C ARG A 29 14.03 0.94 18.63
N GLN A 30 13.40 1.59 17.67
CA GLN A 30 13.45 3.04 17.51
C GLN A 30 12.17 3.55 16.89
N VAL A 31 11.79 4.78 17.25
CA VAL A 31 10.63 5.50 16.76
C VAL A 31 11.03 6.91 16.38
N TRP A 32 10.58 7.35 15.20
CA TRP A 32 10.74 8.71 14.71
C TRP A 32 9.38 9.31 14.38
N LEU A 33 9.28 10.62 14.53
CA LEU A 33 8.19 11.42 13.99
C LEU A 33 8.64 12.11 12.71
N PHE A 34 7.75 12.19 11.73
CA PHE A 34 7.99 12.96 10.51
C PHE A 34 6.70 13.64 10.03
N GLY A 35 6.73 14.23 8.84
CA GLY A 35 5.57 14.90 8.26
C GLY A 35 5.23 16.22 8.94
N SER A 36 3.99 16.69 8.73
CA SER A 36 3.58 18.05 9.15
C SER A 36 3.61 18.24 10.67
N PHE A 37 3.29 17.21 11.46
CA PHE A 37 3.30 17.32 12.92
C PHE A 37 4.71 17.57 13.47
N ALA A 38 5.70 16.81 12.97
CA ALA A 38 7.11 16.94 13.36
C ALA A 38 7.71 18.29 12.96
N ARG A 39 7.20 18.92 11.89
CA ARG A 39 7.59 20.28 11.49
C ARG A 39 6.91 21.40 12.29
N GLY A 40 5.96 21.08 13.16
CA GLY A 40 5.31 22.08 14.02
C GLY A 40 3.90 22.50 13.60
N ALA A 41 3.28 21.86 12.60
CA ALA A 41 1.95 22.27 12.12
C ALA A 41 0.90 22.31 13.25
N THR A 42 0.04 23.33 13.18
CA THR A 42 -1.04 23.61 14.13
C THR A 42 -2.26 22.70 13.93
N GLU A 43 -2.51 22.31 12.68
CA GLU A 43 -3.61 21.44 12.28
C GLU A 43 -3.13 20.24 11.43
N PRO A 44 -2.30 19.34 12.00
CA PRO A 44 -1.87 18.13 11.30
C PRO A 44 -3.08 17.25 10.96
N HIS A 45 -3.08 16.60 9.80
CA HIS A 45 -4.18 15.69 9.44
C HIS A 45 -4.11 14.38 10.26
N ASP A 46 -2.90 13.84 10.35
CA ASP A 46 -2.45 12.65 11.07
C ASP A 46 -1.03 12.91 11.61
N VAL A 47 -0.52 11.96 12.39
CA VAL A 47 0.87 11.92 12.83
C VAL A 47 1.57 10.77 12.12
N ASP A 48 2.56 11.12 11.31
CA ASP A 48 3.43 10.17 10.62
C ASP A 48 4.54 9.69 11.53
N VAL A 49 4.65 8.37 11.68
CA VAL A 49 5.55 7.68 12.60
C VAL A 49 6.34 6.63 11.84
N ALA A 50 7.67 6.71 11.88
CA ALA A 50 8.54 5.64 11.39
C ALA A 50 8.96 4.77 12.56
N VAL A 51 8.95 3.45 12.38
CA VAL A 51 9.26 2.49 13.45
C VAL A 51 10.26 1.47 12.94
N ARG A 52 11.42 1.41 13.58
CA ARG A 52 12.38 0.32 13.40
C ARG A 52 12.14 -0.74 14.46
N PHE A 53 12.07 -1.98 14.03
CA PHE A 53 11.81 -3.12 14.89
C PHE A 53 12.55 -4.36 14.37
N GLU A 54 12.77 -5.34 15.25
CA GLU A 54 13.33 -6.63 14.90
C GLU A 54 12.27 -7.62 14.43
N ARG A 55 12.65 -8.54 13.53
CA ARG A 55 11.74 -9.57 13.00
C ARG A 55 12.07 -10.93 13.63
N ASP A 56 11.35 -11.28 14.69
CA ASP A 56 11.36 -12.64 15.23
C ASP A 56 10.58 -13.61 14.32
N GLU A 57 10.66 -14.91 14.60
CA GLU A 57 9.94 -15.93 13.81
C GLU A 57 8.42 -15.73 13.82
N ARG A 58 7.86 -15.31 14.95
CA ARG A 58 6.41 -15.04 15.06
C ARG A 58 5.99 -13.88 14.16
N MET A 59 6.78 -12.82 14.07
CA MET A 59 6.53 -11.69 13.19
C MET A 59 6.70 -12.07 11.72
N LYS A 60 7.74 -12.85 11.37
CA LYS A 60 7.89 -13.37 10.00
C LYS A 60 6.66 -14.18 9.57
N GLN A 61 6.17 -15.07 10.42
CA GLN A 61 4.94 -15.84 10.16
C GLN A 61 3.72 -14.92 10.00
N ALA A 62 3.56 -13.91 10.86
CA ALA A 62 2.45 -12.96 10.76
C ALA A 62 2.47 -12.17 9.44
N ILE A 63 3.66 -11.74 8.99
CA ILE A 63 3.86 -11.06 7.70
C ILE A 63 3.46 -11.99 6.55
N VAL A 64 3.98 -13.22 6.53
CA VAL A 64 3.68 -14.22 5.48
C VAL A 64 2.17 -14.51 5.43
N GLN A 65 1.55 -14.77 6.58
CA GLN A 65 0.10 -15.03 6.67
C GLN A 65 -0.73 -13.84 6.19
N ALA A 66 -0.32 -12.62 6.53
CA ALA A 66 -1.00 -11.41 6.08
C ALA A 66 -0.87 -11.22 4.57
N ILE A 67 0.27 -11.55 3.96
CA ILE A 67 0.43 -11.50 2.50
C ILE A 67 -0.55 -12.46 1.83
N PHE A 68 -0.62 -13.72 2.27
CA PHE A 68 -1.54 -14.72 1.70
C PHE A 68 -3.02 -14.35 1.89
N SER A 69 -3.38 -13.79 3.04
CA SER A 69 -4.76 -13.39 3.35
C SER A 69 -5.15 -12.01 2.83
N GLY A 70 -4.23 -11.27 2.19
CA GLY A 70 -4.47 -9.88 1.79
C GLY A 70 -4.61 -8.91 2.96
N GLY A 71 -4.11 -9.28 4.14
CA GLY A 71 -4.08 -8.46 5.34
C GLY A 71 -3.03 -7.33 5.27
N ASN A 72 -2.86 -6.63 6.40
CA ASN A 72 -1.73 -5.74 6.62
C ASN A 72 -0.64 -6.53 7.37
N PRO A 73 0.58 -6.69 6.82
CA PRO A 73 1.65 -7.47 7.44
C PRO A 73 2.07 -6.94 8.81
N TYR A 74 1.86 -5.66 9.06
CA TYR A 74 2.21 -4.98 10.30
C TYR A 74 1.01 -4.71 11.21
N ALA A 75 -0.14 -5.37 10.97
CA ALA A 75 -1.33 -5.21 11.80
C ALA A 75 -1.09 -5.44 13.30
N PRO A 76 -0.31 -6.44 13.75
CA PRO A 76 -0.02 -6.63 15.17
C PRO A 76 0.72 -5.44 15.80
N LEU A 77 1.80 -4.98 15.17
CA LEU A 77 2.58 -3.81 15.63
C LEU A 77 1.74 -2.55 15.64
N ARG A 78 1.02 -2.29 14.54
CA ARG A 78 0.13 -1.12 14.43
C ARG A 78 -0.90 -1.11 15.55
N ARG A 79 -1.53 -2.24 15.86
CA ARG A 79 -2.53 -2.35 16.94
C ARG A 79 -1.89 -2.14 18.30
N ALA A 80 -0.71 -2.71 18.54
CA ALA A 80 -0.01 -2.55 19.80
C ALA A 80 0.45 -1.10 20.04
N LEU A 81 0.89 -0.39 18.99
CA LEU A 81 1.37 0.99 19.09
C LEU A 81 0.23 2.02 19.14
N ALA A 82 -0.80 1.89 18.30
CA ALA A 82 -1.92 2.84 18.25
C ALA A 82 -3.06 2.51 19.23
N GLY A 83 -3.13 1.28 19.73
CA GLY A 83 -4.31 0.79 20.45
C GLY A 83 -5.56 0.88 19.58
N SER A 84 -6.62 1.47 20.12
CA SER A 84 -7.88 1.77 19.41
C SER A 84 -7.86 3.11 18.66
N SER A 85 -6.76 3.86 18.74
CA SER A 85 -6.70 5.23 18.25
C SER A 85 -6.58 5.30 16.73
N ARG A 86 -7.27 6.28 16.15
CA ARG A 86 -7.11 6.71 14.75
C ARG A 86 -6.30 8.01 14.73
N GLY A 87 -5.53 8.23 13.66
CA GLY A 87 -4.69 9.43 13.50
C GLY A 87 -3.18 9.18 13.54
N LEU A 88 -2.73 7.95 13.80
CA LEU A 88 -1.34 7.54 13.62
C LEU A 88 -1.17 6.80 12.28
N GLN A 89 -0.21 7.25 11.48
CA GLN A 89 0.22 6.62 10.24
C GLN A 89 1.63 6.06 10.44
N PHE A 90 1.83 4.78 10.13
CA PHE A 90 3.08 4.09 10.43
C PHE A 90 3.81 3.69 9.15
N GLN A 91 5.13 3.93 9.15
CA GLN A 91 6.09 3.35 8.22
C GLN A 91 6.95 2.32 8.98
N PHE A 92 6.95 1.07 8.52
CA PHE A 92 7.66 -0.05 9.16
C PHE A 92 8.84 -0.57 8.32
N GLU A 93 8.94 -0.15 7.06
CA GLU A 93 10.06 -0.54 6.18
C GLU A 93 11.23 0.43 6.33
N ASP A 94 12.41 -0.10 6.66
CA ASP A 94 13.65 0.69 6.76
C ASP A 94 13.97 1.40 5.44
N ALA A 95 13.85 0.70 4.30
CA ALA A 95 14.11 1.28 2.98
C ALA A 95 13.22 2.48 2.66
N ALA A 96 11.95 2.44 3.09
CA ALA A 96 11.03 3.55 2.86
C ALA A 96 11.34 4.75 3.77
N ARG A 97 11.81 4.52 4.99
CA ARG A 97 12.33 5.59 5.87
C ARG A 97 13.60 6.21 5.28
N GLU A 98 14.55 5.39 4.85
CA GLU A 98 15.83 5.83 4.24
C GLU A 98 15.59 6.66 3.00
N GLN A 99 14.63 6.25 2.16
CA GLN A 99 14.22 7.02 1.00
C GLN A 99 13.63 8.39 1.38
N LEU A 100 12.76 8.45 2.40
CA LEU A 100 12.20 9.72 2.86
C LEU A 100 13.29 10.68 3.40
N GLU A 101 14.28 10.16 4.13
CA GLU A 101 15.44 10.95 4.58
C GLU A 101 16.27 11.44 3.40
N ALA A 102 16.53 10.60 2.40
CA ALA A 102 17.25 10.97 1.19
C ALA A 102 16.53 12.06 0.38
N GLU A 103 15.20 12.08 0.42
CA GLU A 103 14.33 13.12 -0.16
C GLU A 103 14.27 14.41 0.67
N GLY A 104 15.05 14.52 1.75
CA GLY A 104 15.10 15.71 2.62
C GLY A 104 13.99 15.77 3.67
N THR A 105 13.25 14.67 3.90
CA THR A 105 12.27 14.63 4.99
C THR A 105 13.00 14.62 6.34
N VAL A 106 12.67 15.58 7.19
CA VAL A 106 13.18 15.63 8.56
C VAL A 106 12.58 14.48 9.38
N MET A 107 13.45 13.57 9.85
CA MET A 107 13.10 12.52 10.80
C MET A 107 13.51 12.95 12.20
N LEU A 108 12.54 13.24 13.06
CA LEU A 108 12.77 13.58 14.45
C LEU A 108 12.86 12.29 15.29
N PRO A 109 14.03 11.92 15.86
CA PRO A 109 14.13 10.76 16.74
C PRO A 109 13.33 11.04 18.01
N LEU A 110 12.30 10.22 18.27
CA LEU A 110 11.39 10.41 19.39
C LEU A 110 11.76 9.52 20.57
N TRP A 111 12.08 8.26 20.29
CA TRP A 111 12.36 7.25 21.31
C TRP A 111 13.25 6.16 20.72
N GLN A 112 14.20 5.67 21.50
CA GLN A 112 14.91 4.43 21.25
C GLN A 112 14.83 3.51 22.47
N ARG A 113 15.00 2.22 22.24
CA ARG A 113 14.95 1.22 23.31
C ARG A 113 16.00 1.55 24.37
N ARG A 114 15.53 1.61 25.64
CA ARG A 114 16.24 2.03 26.87
C ARG A 114 16.15 3.51 27.19
N ASP A 115 15.58 4.34 26.33
CA ASP A 115 15.16 5.68 26.74
C ASP A 115 14.02 5.56 27.77
N SER A 116 14.03 6.48 28.72
CA SER A 116 12.92 6.65 29.66
C SER A 116 11.73 7.33 28.98
N LEU A 117 10.52 7.06 29.49
CA LEU A 117 9.32 7.78 29.07
C LEU A 117 9.48 9.30 29.20
N THR A 118 10.11 9.78 30.27
CA THR A 118 10.33 11.21 30.52
C THR A 118 11.18 11.85 29.43
N GLU A 119 12.24 11.19 28.96
CA GLU A 119 13.08 11.70 27.88
C GLU A 119 12.28 11.81 26.58
N ALA A 120 11.53 10.77 26.21
CA ALA A 120 10.74 10.77 24.98
C ALA A 120 9.58 11.79 25.02
N LEU A 121 8.91 11.96 26.17
CA LEU A 121 7.92 13.02 26.37
C LEU A 121 8.57 14.40 26.28
N GLY A 122 9.79 14.57 26.83
CA GLY A 122 10.57 15.79 26.69
C GLY A 122 10.80 16.17 25.22
N VAL A 123 11.19 15.19 24.38
CA VAL A 123 11.34 15.40 22.94
C VAL A 123 10.02 15.79 22.27
N LEU A 124 8.92 15.09 22.60
CA LEU A 124 7.59 15.38 22.05
C LEU A 124 7.13 16.80 22.35
N HIS A 125 7.27 17.24 23.60
CA HIS A 125 6.84 18.57 24.02
C HIS A 125 7.77 19.69 23.56
N ALA A 126 9.03 19.36 23.21
CA ALA A 126 9.97 20.31 22.64
C ALA A 126 9.69 20.64 21.16
N ILE A 127 8.77 19.93 20.49
CA ILE A 127 8.37 20.26 19.12
C ILE A 127 7.61 21.59 19.14
N ALA A 128 8.29 22.65 18.69
CA ALA A 128 7.70 23.98 18.59
C ALA A 128 6.52 24.00 17.61
N GLU A 129 5.54 24.84 17.92
CA GLU A 129 4.48 25.17 16.98
C GLU A 129 5.04 26.10 15.90
N ASP A 130 4.79 25.77 14.64
CA ASP A 130 5.18 26.56 13.49
C ASP A 130 3.94 26.72 12.58
N PRO A 131 3.30 27.90 12.60
CA PRO A 131 2.17 28.23 11.73
C PRO A 131 2.51 28.14 10.24
N GLU A 132 3.77 28.37 9.86
CA GLU A 132 4.25 28.34 8.48
C GLU A 132 4.61 26.92 8.00
N ALA A 133 4.74 25.95 8.92
CA ALA A 133 5.02 24.55 8.58
C ALA A 133 3.93 23.93 7.67
N GLY A 134 2.75 24.56 7.67
CA GLY A 134 1.65 24.32 6.74
C GLY A 134 1.29 22.85 6.60
N ARG A 135 0.59 22.53 5.51
CA ARG A 135 0.46 21.14 5.10
C ARG A 135 1.78 20.70 4.47
N ALA A 136 2.25 19.48 4.75
CA ALA A 136 3.27 18.88 3.89
C ALA A 136 2.79 18.90 2.45
N GLU A 137 3.61 19.45 1.55
CA GLU A 137 3.27 19.53 0.13
C GLU A 137 2.86 18.15 -0.37
N ARG A 138 1.77 18.12 -1.13
CA ARG A 138 1.35 16.91 -1.84
C ARG A 138 2.27 16.75 -3.05
N HIS A 139 3.49 16.30 -2.80
CA HIS A 139 4.42 15.97 -3.85
C HIS A 139 3.89 14.80 -4.70
N ASP A 140 4.32 14.77 -5.96
CA ASP A 140 4.11 13.63 -6.86
C ASP A 140 2.62 13.34 -7.09
N MET A 141 1.90 14.33 -7.63
CA MET A 141 0.47 14.25 -7.91
C MET A 141 0.15 14.45 -9.40
N ILE A 142 -0.79 13.65 -9.88
CA ILE A 142 -1.50 13.80 -11.15
C ILE A 142 -2.99 13.59 -10.90
N ASP A 143 -3.85 14.01 -11.82
CA ASP A 143 -5.32 13.91 -11.71
C ASP A 143 -5.79 12.47 -11.41
N ALA A 144 -5.12 11.47 -11.99
CA ALA A 144 -5.44 10.06 -11.75
C ALA A 144 -5.27 9.63 -10.28
N PHE A 145 -4.42 10.32 -9.50
CA PHE A 145 -4.15 10.00 -8.10
C PHE A 145 -5.08 10.70 -7.11
N GLU A 146 -5.94 11.61 -7.56
CA GLU A 146 -6.81 12.38 -6.67
C GLU A 146 -7.70 11.48 -5.81
N GLY A 147 -7.60 11.61 -4.48
CA GLY A 147 -8.37 10.80 -3.52
C GLY A 147 -7.91 9.35 -3.39
N LEU A 148 -6.89 8.95 -4.15
CA LEU A 148 -6.20 7.66 -4.04
C LEU A 148 -4.82 7.81 -3.39
N ASP A 149 -4.24 9.01 -3.41
CA ASP A 149 -2.89 9.38 -2.96
C ASP A 149 -2.46 8.76 -1.63
N ARG A 150 -3.33 8.75 -0.62
CA ARG A 150 -3.05 8.14 0.70
C ARG A 150 -2.82 6.61 0.66
N HIS A 151 -3.13 5.97 -0.45
CA HIS A 151 -2.99 4.53 -0.69
C HIS A 151 -1.93 4.22 -1.76
N ILE A 152 -1.31 5.25 -2.33
CA ILE A 152 -0.20 5.11 -3.27
C ILE A 152 1.07 5.59 -2.57
N PRO A 153 2.02 4.69 -2.25
CA PRO A 153 3.29 5.10 -1.68
C PRO A 153 3.95 6.20 -2.52
N ARG A 154 4.49 7.23 -1.86
CA ARG A 154 5.13 8.36 -2.56
C ARG A 154 6.21 7.92 -3.57
N PRO A 155 7.12 6.97 -3.25
CA PRO A 155 8.12 6.53 -4.23
C PRO A 155 7.49 5.96 -5.50
N ILE A 156 6.35 5.27 -5.35
CA ILE A 156 5.60 4.72 -6.48
C ILE A 156 4.92 5.84 -7.27
N ARG A 157 4.33 6.85 -6.61
CA ARG A 157 3.77 8.02 -7.30
C ARG A 157 4.83 8.75 -8.12
N ALA A 158 5.98 9.04 -7.52
CA ALA A 158 7.08 9.73 -8.18
C ALA A 158 7.54 8.96 -9.42
N GLN A 159 7.77 7.66 -9.28
CA GLN A 159 8.22 6.81 -10.38
C GLN A 159 7.18 6.68 -11.51
N LEU A 160 5.90 6.51 -11.15
CA LEU A 160 4.83 6.46 -12.14
C LEU A 160 4.69 7.78 -12.92
N ILE A 161 4.83 8.91 -12.23
CA ILE A 161 4.80 10.23 -12.86
C ILE A 161 6.01 10.41 -13.78
N GLU A 162 7.20 10.02 -13.34
CA GLU A 162 8.41 10.05 -14.16
C GLU A 162 8.21 9.24 -15.44
N TRP A 163 7.73 8.00 -15.35
CA TRP A 163 7.47 7.15 -16.51
C TRP A 163 6.39 7.75 -17.45
N GLN A 164 5.37 8.40 -16.89
CA GLN A 164 4.35 9.08 -17.69
C GLN A 164 4.91 10.32 -18.39
N GLN A 165 5.74 11.13 -17.71
CA GLN A 165 6.41 12.30 -18.29
C GLN A 165 7.38 11.91 -19.40
N GLN A 166 8.01 10.73 -19.28
CA GLN A 166 8.83 10.12 -20.33
C GLN A 166 8.00 9.48 -21.45
N GLU A 167 6.66 9.56 -21.40
CA GLU A 167 5.73 8.91 -22.34
C GLU A 167 5.93 7.37 -22.43
N ALA A 168 6.54 6.76 -21.42
CA ALA A 168 6.76 5.32 -21.36
C ALA A 168 5.48 4.58 -20.95
N ILE A 169 4.60 5.25 -20.19
CA ILE A 169 3.28 4.77 -19.80
C ILE A 169 2.22 5.85 -19.96
N THR A 170 0.95 5.42 -20.00
CA THR A 170 -0.21 6.27 -19.72
C THR A 170 -0.93 5.75 -18.49
N ILE A 171 -1.42 6.65 -17.64
CA ILE A 171 -2.15 6.30 -16.42
C ILE A 171 -3.54 6.91 -16.51
N SER A 172 -4.56 6.07 -16.33
CA SER A 172 -5.93 6.53 -16.15
C SER A 172 -6.56 5.91 -14.90
N ARG A 173 -7.53 6.64 -14.33
CA ARG A 173 -8.31 6.14 -13.21
C ARG A 173 -9.62 5.55 -13.70
N VAL A 174 -9.99 4.41 -13.14
CA VAL A 174 -11.29 3.79 -13.36
C VAL A 174 -11.93 3.41 -12.03
N GLN A 175 -13.25 3.52 -11.96
CA GLN A 175 -14.04 2.90 -10.90
C GLN A 175 -14.50 1.54 -11.40
N LEU A 176 -14.24 0.48 -10.63
CA LEU A 176 -14.64 -0.87 -11.01
C LEU A 176 -16.08 -1.13 -10.55
N SER A 177 -16.88 -1.68 -11.46
CA SER A 177 -18.18 -2.25 -11.15
C SER A 177 -17.99 -3.54 -10.34
N ASP A 178 -18.87 -3.78 -9.38
CA ASP A 178 -18.90 -5.08 -8.71
C ASP A 178 -19.35 -6.15 -9.71
N ALA A 179 -18.64 -7.28 -9.68
CA ALA A 179 -19.03 -8.45 -10.42
C ALA A 179 -19.99 -9.30 -9.56
N PRO A 180 -21.12 -9.78 -10.12
CA PRO A 180 -21.97 -10.72 -9.43
C PRO A 180 -21.23 -12.03 -9.16
N ASP A 181 -21.56 -12.71 -8.06
CA ASP A 181 -20.96 -14.01 -7.70
C ASP A 181 -21.28 -15.11 -8.72
N ASP A 182 -22.40 -14.99 -9.44
CA ASP A 182 -22.80 -15.83 -10.58
C ASP A 182 -22.30 -15.23 -11.90
N THR A 183 -20.99 -15.11 -12.02
CA THR A 183 -20.37 -14.66 -13.26
C THR A 183 -19.93 -15.87 -14.09
N GLU A 184 -20.10 -15.80 -15.41
CA GLU A 184 -19.52 -16.78 -16.34
C GLU A 184 -17.99 -16.94 -16.15
N LEU A 185 -17.32 -15.95 -15.53
CA LEU A 185 -15.91 -16.02 -15.14
C LEU A 185 -15.60 -17.17 -14.16
N LEU A 186 -16.60 -17.64 -13.40
CA LEU A 186 -16.50 -18.75 -12.46
C LEU A 186 -17.20 -20.02 -12.97
N ALA A 187 -17.47 -20.13 -14.28
CA ALA A 187 -18.24 -21.24 -14.85
C ALA A 187 -17.58 -22.62 -14.65
N THR A 188 -16.25 -22.71 -14.58
CA THR A 188 -15.54 -23.98 -14.44
C THR A 188 -15.12 -24.26 -12.98
N PRO A 189 -15.04 -25.55 -12.57
CA PRO A 189 -14.49 -25.92 -11.26
C PRO A 189 -13.08 -25.38 -11.01
N ASP A 190 -12.19 -25.40 -12.01
CA ASP A 190 -10.82 -24.90 -11.89
C ASP A 190 -10.76 -23.37 -11.71
N MET A 191 -11.62 -22.64 -12.41
CA MET A 191 -11.77 -21.19 -12.22
C MET A 191 -12.27 -20.91 -10.80
N ARG A 192 -13.31 -21.60 -10.32
CA ARG A 192 -13.77 -21.47 -8.92
C ARG A 192 -12.69 -21.80 -7.91
N TRP A 193 -11.94 -22.87 -8.16
CA TRP A 193 -10.82 -23.26 -7.31
C TRP A 193 -9.76 -22.17 -7.24
N THR A 194 -9.46 -21.44 -8.31
CA THR A 194 -8.48 -20.32 -8.26
C THR A 194 -8.83 -19.26 -7.21
N PHE A 195 -10.11 -19.09 -6.91
CA PHE A 195 -10.58 -18.13 -5.92
C PHE A 195 -10.67 -18.70 -4.50
N HIS A 196 -10.47 -20.01 -4.28
CA HIS A 196 -10.48 -20.63 -2.95
C HIS A 196 -9.42 -20.04 -2.00
N ARG A 197 -8.39 -19.40 -2.55
CA ARG A 197 -7.35 -18.68 -1.80
C ARG A 197 -7.91 -17.47 -1.04
N TRP A 198 -9.14 -17.05 -1.31
CA TRP A 198 -9.85 -15.99 -0.60
C TRP A 198 -11.26 -16.44 -0.21
N ASN A 199 -11.66 -16.14 1.03
CA ASN A 199 -13.03 -16.34 1.48
C ASN A 199 -14.02 -15.45 0.71
N ASP A 200 -15.30 -15.78 0.73
CA ASP A 200 -16.35 -15.08 -0.03
C ASP A 200 -16.43 -13.57 0.30
N ASP A 201 -16.32 -13.21 1.58
CA ASP A 201 -16.31 -11.81 2.05
C ASP A 201 -14.93 -11.11 1.93
N SER A 202 -13.99 -11.71 1.19
CA SER A 202 -12.66 -11.14 1.03
C SER A 202 -12.70 -9.91 0.13
N PRO A 203 -12.16 -8.75 0.56
CA PRO A 203 -12.01 -7.60 -0.32
C PRO A 203 -11.12 -7.91 -1.54
N LEU A 204 -10.21 -8.88 -1.43
CA LEU A 204 -9.38 -9.32 -2.56
C LEU A 204 -10.18 -10.13 -3.58
N ARG A 205 -11.07 -11.02 -3.11
CA ARG A 205 -11.97 -11.79 -3.99
C ARG A 205 -12.85 -10.85 -4.79
N ARG A 206 -13.45 -9.86 -4.12
CA ARG A 206 -14.26 -8.80 -4.76
C ARG A 206 -13.44 -8.00 -5.77
N ALA A 207 -12.23 -7.55 -5.40
CA ALA A 207 -11.35 -6.82 -6.31
C ALA A 207 -10.92 -7.63 -7.54
N ALA A 208 -10.63 -8.92 -7.35
CA ALA A 208 -10.26 -9.83 -8.42
C ALA A 208 -11.41 -10.02 -9.43
N LEU A 209 -12.62 -10.31 -8.94
CA LEU A 209 -13.79 -10.49 -9.81
C LEU A 209 -14.14 -9.19 -10.55
N ALA A 210 -14.12 -8.04 -9.86
CA ALA A 210 -14.35 -6.74 -10.49
C ALA A 210 -13.30 -6.41 -11.57
N GLY A 211 -12.03 -6.74 -11.31
CA GLY A 211 -10.97 -6.58 -12.29
C GLY A 211 -11.15 -7.47 -13.53
N LEU A 212 -11.55 -8.74 -13.33
CA LEU A 212 -11.84 -9.64 -14.44
C LEU A 212 -13.08 -9.22 -15.24
N ALA A 213 -14.11 -8.68 -14.58
CA ALA A 213 -15.27 -8.12 -15.26
C ALA A 213 -14.87 -6.94 -16.17
N LEU A 214 -13.99 -6.05 -15.70
CA LEU A 214 -13.43 -4.99 -16.55
C LEU A 214 -12.63 -5.58 -17.74
N MET A 215 -11.83 -6.63 -17.53
CA MET A 215 -11.13 -7.30 -18.64
C MET A 215 -12.11 -7.84 -19.68
N ASN A 216 -13.22 -8.43 -19.25
CA ASN A 216 -14.27 -8.90 -20.14
C ASN A 216 -14.94 -7.76 -20.91
N GLU A 217 -15.23 -6.63 -20.25
CA GLU A 217 -15.74 -5.41 -20.91
C GLU A 217 -14.76 -4.86 -21.96
N LEU A 218 -13.46 -4.96 -21.68
CA LEU A 218 -12.37 -4.61 -22.60
C LEU A 218 -12.10 -5.68 -23.67
N LYS A 219 -12.87 -6.78 -23.69
CA LYS A 219 -12.72 -7.93 -24.60
C LYS A 219 -11.33 -8.56 -24.56
N VAL A 220 -10.73 -8.58 -23.37
CA VAL A 220 -9.46 -9.27 -23.11
C VAL A 220 -9.75 -10.74 -22.84
N GLU A 221 -9.09 -11.63 -23.57
CA GLU A 221 -9.16 -13.07 -23.34
C GLU A 221 -8.58 -13.42 -21.97
N LEU A 222 -9.24 -14.28 -21.21
CA LEU A 222 -8.76 -14.70 -19.88
C LEU A 222 -7.42 -15.44 -19.92
N ASP A 223 -7.09 -16.05 -21.07
CA ASP A 223 -5.78 -16.64 -21.34
C ASP A 223 -4.65 -15.60 -21.29
N ASP A 224 -4.96 -14.33 -21.52
CA ASP A 224 -3.99 -13.24 -21.53
C ASP A 224 -3.93 -12.51 -20.18
N VAL A 225 -4.67 -12.97 -19.17
CA VAL A 225 -4.70 -12.36 -17.84
C VAL A 225 -3.84 -13.14 -16.84
N GLU A 226 -3.05 -12.40 -16.09
CA GLU A 226 -2.44 -12.83 -14.83
C GLU A 226 -3.12 -12.08 -13.67
N LEU A 227 -3.64 -12.85 -12.71
CA LEU A 227 -4.36 -12.33 -11.56
C LEU A 227 -3.57 -12.60 -10.27
N ALA A 228 -3.06 -11.53 -9.66
CA ALA A 228 -2.28 -11.59 -8.42
C ALA A 228 -1.15 -12.62 -8.48
N GLY A 229 -0.28 -12.47 -9.50
CA GLY A 229 0.87 -13.33 -9.74
C GLY A 229 0.54 -14.75 -10.20
N GLN A 230 -0.72 -15.04 -10.52
CA GLN A 230 -1.14 -16.37 -10.97
C GLN A 230 -1.89 -16.30 -12.29
N ARG A 231 -1.47 -17.16 -13.22
CA ARG A 231 -2.16 -17.41 -14.48
C ARG A 231 -3.49 -18.12 -14.21
N LEU A 232 -4.56 -17.66 -14.86
CA LEU A 232 -5.87 -18.29 -14.74
C LEU A 232 -5.88 -19.69 -15.40
N PRO A 233 -6.49 -20.72 -14.76
CA PRO A 233 -6.59 -22.07 -15.30
C PRO A 233 -7.79 -22.17 -16.26
N THR A 234 -7.73 -21.43 -17.35
CA THR A 234 -8.76 -21.50 -18.41
C THR A 234 -8.75 -22.88 -19.08
N PRO A 235 -9.87 -23.30 -19.69
CA PRO A 235 -9.93 -24.58 -20.42
C PRO A 235 -8.81 -24.76 -21.45
N ARG A 236 -8.46 -23.68 -22.17
CA ARG A 236 -7.36 -23.68 -23.15
C ARG A 236 -6.01 -23.89 -22.49
N ARG A 237 -5.72 -23.22 -21.37
CA ARG A 237 -4.45 -23.41 -20.63
C ARG A 237 -4.33 -24.80 -20.04
N LEU A 238 -5.43 -25.34 -19.48
CA LEU A 238 -5.46 -26.72 -18.99
C LEU A 238 -5.28 -27.74 -20.12
N ALA A 239 -5.73 -27.42 -21.34
CA ALA A 239 -5.45 -28.20 -22.55
C ALA A 239 -4.01 -28.00 -23.11
N GLY A 240 -3.14 -27.28 -22.40
CA GLY A 240 -1.72 -27.12 -22.75
C GLY A 240 -1.38 -25.85 -23.53
N HIS A 241 -2.33 -24.93 -23.73
CA HIS A 241 -2.02 -23.65 -24.38
C HIS A 241 -1.05 -22.82 -23.54
N ARG A 242 0.02 -22.31 -24.17
CA ARG A 242 1.05 -21.47 -23.55
C ARG A 242 1.09 -20.11 -24.23
N SER A 243 0.28 -19.18 -23.74
CA SER A 243 0.37 -17.75 -24.06
C SER A 243 1.02 -17.00 -22.89
N GLU A 244 1.88 -16.02 -23.20
CA GLU A 244 2.32 -15.03 -22.21
C GLU A 244 1.15 -14.11 -21.86
N PRO A 245 0.98 -13.71 -20.59
CA PRO A 245 -0.03 -12.73 -20.22
C PRO A 245 0.26 -11.40 -20.89
N ARG A 246 -0.82 -10.70 -21.24
CA ARG A 246 -0.82 -9.33 -21.76
C ARG A 246 -1.39 -8.34 -20.75
N TRP A 247 -2.17 -8.83 -19.79
CA TRP A 247 -2.79 -8.04 -18.74
C TRP A 247 -2.48 -8.59 -17.35
N TRP A 248 -2.14 -7.69 -16.44
CA TRP A 248 -1.91 -8.01 -15.03
C TRP A 248 -2.94 -7.29 -14.16
N ILE A 249 -3.58 -8.03 -13.26
CA ILE A 249 -4.48 -7.48 -12.26
C ILE A 249 -3.85 -7.70 -10.90
N ASN A 250 -3.55 -6.60 -10.21
CA ASN A 250 -2.91 -6.59 -8.91
C ASN A 250 -3.55 -5.56 -7.98
N TRP A 251 -3.04 -5.51 -6.75
CA TRP A 251 -3.49 -4.59 -5.73
C TRP A 251 -2.40 -4.34 -4.71
N LYS A 252 -2.55 -3.23 -3.97
CA LYS A 252 -1.63 -2.80 -2.91
C LYS A 252 -0.18 -2.73 -3.39
N TRP A 253 0.03 -2.48 -4.67
CA TRP A 253 1.34 -2.36 -5.31
C TRP A 253 2.19 -3.63 -5.21
N GLN A 254 1.53 -4.79 -5.02
CA GLN A 254 2.20 -6.07 -5.07
C GLN A 254 2.77 -6.29 -6.48
N GLY A 255 4.08 -6.50 -6.55
CA GLY A 255 4.76 -6.73 -7.82
C GLY A 255 4.85 -5.49 -8.72
N TYR A 256 4.72 -4.26 -8.19
CA TYR A 256 4.82 -3.04 -9.02
C TYR A 256 6.12 -2.95 -9.84
N GLN A 257 7.19 -3.60 -9.38
CA GLN A 257 8.47 -3.72 -10.09
C GLN A 257 8.34 -4.43 -11.44
N SER A 258 7.27 -5.19 -11.66
CA SER A 258 6.97 -5.85 -12.93
C SER A 258 6.29 -4.92 -13.93
N ILE A 259 5.80 -3.74 -13.53
CA ILE A 259 5.10 -2.80 -14.43
C ILE A 259 5.95 -2.49 -15.69
N PRO A 260 7.25 -2.17 -15.60
CA PRO A 260 8.11 -1.99 -16.78
C PRO A 260 8.06 -3.16 -17.77
N TYR A 261 8.17 -4.39 -17.27
CA TYR A 261 8.05 -5.59 -18.11
C TYR A 261 6.67 -5.69 -18.76
N CYS A 262 5.61 -5.44 -17.97
CA CYS A 262 4.22 -5.54 -18.41
C CYS A 262 3.92 -4.55 -19.54
N VAL A 263 4.35 -3.30 -19.41
CA VAL A 263 4.11 -2.29 -20.46
C VAL A 263 5.06 -2.43 -21.65
N ALA A 264 6.20 -3.10 -21.48
CA ALA A 264 7.13 -3.38 -22.57
C ALA A 264 6.67 -4.56 -23.45
N HIS A 265 5.97 -5.54 -22.89
CA HIS A 265 5.66 -6.82 -23.56
C HIS A 265 4.17 -7.18 -23.61
N GLY A 266 3.33 -6.48 -22.86
CA GLY A 266 1.88 -6.67 -22.84
C GLY A 266 1.11 -5.36 -23.07
N ASP A 267 -0.17 -5.40 -22.73
CA ASP A 267 -1.14 -4.36 -23.03
C ASP A 267 -1.49 -3.48 -21.83
N GLY A 268 -1.30 -3.96 -20.60
CA GLY A 268 -1.52 -3.12 -19.44
C GLY A 268 -1.50 -3.80 -18.08
N TRP A 269 -1.50 -2.95 -17.06
CA TRP A 269 -1.58 -3.29 -15.64
C TRP A 269 -2.79 -2.60 -15.02
N LEU A 270 -3.62 -3.37 -14.34
CA LEU A 270 -4.73 -2.88 -13.53
C LEU A 270 -4.34 -2.97 -12.05
N GLU A 271 -4.14 -1.81 -11.42
CA GLU A 271 -3.85 -1.72 -9.99
C GLU A 271 -5.13 -1.35 -9.22
N VAL A 272 -5.71 -2.30 -8.50
CA VAL A 272 -6.79 -2.00 -7.55
C VAL A 272 -6.16 -1.40 -6.29
N VAL A 273 -6.08 -0.07 -6.25
CA VAL A 273 -5.31 0.71 -5.26
C VAL A 273 -5.72 0.38 -3.82
N GLN A 274 -7.03 0.23 -3.58
CA GLN A 274 -7.54 -0.15 -2.27
C GLN A 274 -8.68 -1.17 -2.42
N PRO A 275 -8.38 -2.47 -2.28
CA PRO A 275 -9.43 -3.47 -2.15
C PRO A 275 -10.26 -3.21 -0.89
N THR A 276 -11.57 -3.12 -1.04
CA THR A 276 -12.49 -2.94 0.08
C THR A 276 -13.68 -3.88 -0.05
N ARG A 277 -14.36 -4.18 1.07
CA ARG A 277 -15.52 -5.08 1.06
C ARG A 277 -16.78 -4.43 0.51
N THR A 278 -17.01 -3.15 0.85
CA THR A 278 -18.30 -2.49 0.63
C THR A 278 -18.19 -1.10 0.01
N ARG A 279 -16.99 -0.53 -0.09
CA ARG A 279 -16.80 0.80 -0.67
C ARG A 279 -16.49 0.67 -2.17
N PRO A 280 -16.70 1.73 -2.97
CA PRO A 280 -16.33 1.71 -4.38
C PRO A 280 -14.87 1.29 -4.59
N LEU A 281 -14.66 0.35 -5.51
CA LEU A 281 -13.33 -0.07 -5.92
C LEU A 281 -12.80 0.93 -6.94
N ASN A 282 -11.66 1.54 -6.64
CA ASN A 282 -10.97 2.43 -7.55
C ASN A 282 -9.67 1.76 -7.97
N ALA A 283 -9.40 1.81 -9.27
CA ALA A 283 -8.21 1.24 -9.85
C ALA A 283 -7.51 2.24 -10.77
N LEU A 284 -6.21 2.00 -10.96
CA LEU A 284 -5.41 2.67 -11.98
C LEU A 284 -5.17 1.69 -13.11
N VAL A 285 -5.43 2.14 -14.33
CA VAL A 285 -5.11 1.43 -15.56
C VAL A 285 -3.82 2.04 -16.10
N ILE A 286 -2.75 1.26 -16.10
CA ILE A 286 -1.44 1.66 -16.60
C ILE A 286 -1.25 0.92 -17.92
N LYS A 287 -1.08 1.67 -19.01
CA LYS A 287 -0.89 1.11 -20.37
C LYS A 287 0.46 1.54 -20.95
N PRO A 288 0.99 0.79 -21.94
CA PRO A 288 2.14 1.23 -22.72
C PRO A 288 1.91 2.62 -23.32
N GLY A 289 2.86 3.52 -23.08
CA GLY A 289 2.93 4.79 -23.79
C GLY A 289 3.71 4.65 -25.11
N PRO A 290 3.77 5.71 -25.94
CA PRO A 290 4.51 5.71 -27.19
C PRO A 290 5.98 5.31 -27.07
N LYS A 291 6.60 5.56 -25.90
CA LYS A 291 8.01 5.28 -25.61
C LYS A 291 8.21 4.07 -24.68
N ALA A 292 7.21 3.21 -24.52
CA ALA A 292 7.29 2.02 -23.64
C ALA A 292 8.47 1.08 -23.95
N ALA A 293 8.99 1.13 -25.19
CA ALA A 293 10.19 0.38 -25.59
C ALA A 293 11.44 0.74 -24.76
N VAL A 294 11.46 1.88 -24.07
CA VAL A 294 12.55 2.27 -23.16
C VAL A 294 12.79 1.24 -22.05
N PHE A 295 11.76 0.48 -21.65
CA PHE A 295 11.88 -0.56 -20.63
C PHE A 295 12.45 -1.90 -21.15
N ARG A 296 12.73 -2.01 -22.45
CA ARG A 296 13.38 -3.19 -23.04
C ARG A 296 14.91 -3.08 -23.06
N ALA A 297 15.45 -1.89 -22.83
CA ALA A 297 16.88 -1.58 -22.80
C ALA A 297 17.47 -1.87 -21.41
#